data_AF-A0A444V661-F1
#
_entry.id   AF-A0A444V661-F1
#
_cell.length_a   1.000
_cell.length_b   1.000
_cell.length_c   1.000
_cell.angle_alpha   90.00
_cell.angle_beta   90.00
_cell.angle_gamma   90.00
#
_symmetry.space_group_name_H-M   'P 1'
#
loop_
_entity.id
_entity.type
_entity.pdbx_description
1 polymer ?
#
loop_
_entity_poly.entity_id
_entity_poly.type
_entity_poly.pdbx_seq_one_letter_code
_entity_poly.pdbx_strand_id
1 'polypeptide(L)'
;MMANIIKSLPGRIHAKRHASGKLVFYDLRGEGDKLQIMANLQFYESEEKFVKIIKDLHRGDIVGVEGNPTKTKKGELSIVPTKMMLLSPYLHMVPHLHFGLKDQMLVVGGLDRVYEVGCQFRNEGIDLTHNPEFSTCEFYMAYADYNDLMDSTEKLLSELSCRCAVYSVTRQSPDLKTTV
;
A
#
# COMPACT_ATOMS: atom_id res chain seq x y z
N MET A 1 -13.84 -6.96 -31.67
CA MET A 1 -14.39 -7.14 -30.31
C MET A 1 -13.24 -7.15 -29.32
N MET A 2 -12.97 -6.04 -28.62
CA MET A 2 -11.98 -6.08 -27.54
C MET A 2 -12.60 -6.82 -26.36
N ALA A 3 -11.98 -7.93 -25.97
CA ALA A 3 -12.41 -8.72 -24.83
C ALA A 3 -12.53 -7.83 -23.58
N ASN A 4 -13.59 -8.04 -22.79
CA ASN A 4 -13.72 -7.52 -21.43
C ASN A 4 -12.62 -8.14 -20.57
N ILE A 5 -11.39 -7.64 -20.70
CA ILE A 5 -10.27 -8.10 -19.89
C ILE A 5 -10.33 -7.30 -18.60
N ILE A 6 -11.04 -7.83 -17.62
CA ILE A 6 -10.96 -7.39 -16.24
C ILE A 6 -9.53 -7.72 -15.78
N LYS A 7 -8.70 -6.70 -15.62
CA LYS A 7 -7.35 -6.85 -15.06
C LYS A 7 -7.37 -6.40 -13.61
N SER A 8 -6.88 -7.25 -12.73
CA SER A 8 -6.55 -6.90 -11.35
C SER A 8 -5.09 -6.46 -11.31
N LEU A 9 -4.82 -5.22 -10.91
CA LEU A 9 -3.46 -4.71 -10.75
C LEU A 9 -3.28 -4.14 -9.33
N PRO A 10 -2.32 -4.67 -8.55
CA PRO A 10 -1.92 -4.04 -7.30
C PRO A 10 -0.92 -2.91 -7.56
N GLY A 11 -0.89 -1.93 -6.67
CA GLY A 11 0.26 -1.05 -6.53
C GLY A 11 0.04 0.06 -5.51
N ARG A 12 1.02 0.97 -5.40
CA ARG A 12 1.03 2.02 -4.38
C ARG A 12 0.43 3.32 -4.90
N ILE A 13 -0.49 3.91 -4.13
CA ILE A 13 -1.02 5.26 -4.40
C ILE A 13 0.07 6.28 -4.10
N HIS A 14 0.61 6.91 -5.13
CA HIS A 14 1.59 7.98 -5.00
C HIS A 14 0.93 9.36 -4.87
N ALA A 15 -0.23 9.57 -5.51
CA ALA A 15 -1.00 10.81 -5.39
C ALA A 15 -2.50 10.54 -5.54
N LYS A 16 -3.31 11.36 -4.87
CA LYS A 16 -4.77 11.36 -4.95
C LYS A 16 -5.22 12.77 -5.34
N ARG A 17 -6.01 12.90 -6.40
CA ARG A 17 -6.50 14.16 -6.94
C ARG A 17 -8.03 14.11 -7.07
N HIS A 18 -8.72 14.99 -6.35
CA HIS A 18 -10.17 15.15 -6.49
C HIS A 18 -10.48 16.11 -7.63
N ALA A 19 -11.23 15.64 -8.64
CA ALA A 19 -11.71 16.49 -9.73
C ALA A 19 -13.19 16.88 -9.55
N SER A 20 -14.00 15.96 -9.01
CA SER A 20 -15.39 16.20 -8.65
C SER A 20 -15.81 15.19 -7.56
N GLY A 21 -16.96 15.39 -6.92
CA GLY A 21 -17.52 14.40 -5.98
C GLY A 21 -17.77 13.02 -6.62
N LYS A 22 -17.89 12.98 -7.95
CA LYS A 22 -18.13 11.75 -8.74
C LYS A 22 -16.89 11.23 -9.48
N LEU A 23 -15.77 11.97 -9.44
CA LEU A 23 -14.57 11.69 -10.22
C LEU A 23 -13.29 11.97 -9.41
N VAL A 24 -12.52 10.92 -9.17
CA VAL A 24 -11.25 10.97 -8.45
C VAL A 24 -10.17 10.31 -9.28
N PHE A 25 -8.99 10.93 -9.32
CA PHE A 25 -7.81 10.39 -9.98
C PHE A 25 -6.79 9.92 -8.95
N TYR A 26 -6.23 8.73 -9.18
CA TYR A 26 -5.11 8.22 -8.39
C TYR A 26 -3.92 7.96 -9.29
N ASP A 27 -2.74 8.37 -8.86
CA ASP A 27 -1.49 8.01 -9.52
C ASP A 27 -0.92 6.78 -8.81
N LEU A 28 -0.96 5.66 -9.51
CA LEU A 28 -0.53 4.34 -9.06
C LEU A 28 0.91 4.12 -9.54
N ARG A 29 1.80 3.66 -8.65
CA ARG A 29 3.15 3.22 -9.02
C ARG A 29 3.38 1.76 -8.64
N GLY A 30 3.99 1.01 -9.55
CA GLY A 30 4.40 -0.37 -9.36
C GLY A 30 5.55 -0.69 -10.30
N GLU A 31 6.58 -1.40 -9.81
CA GLU A 31 7.73 -1.88 -10.60
C GLU A 31 8.49 -0.80 -11.41
N GLY A 32 8.37 0.48 -11.02
CA GLY A 32 9.01 1.61 -11.69
C GLY A 32 8.08 2.36 -12.66
N ASP A 33 6.95 1.76 -13.03
CA ASP A 33 5.99 2.34 -13.96
C ASP A 33 4.90 3.17 -13.25
N LYS A 34 4.32 4.10 -14.01
CA LYS A 34 3.20 4.95 -13.58
C LYS A 34 1.93 4.56 -14.32
N LEU A 35 0.88 4.28 -13.56
CA LEU A 35 -0.47 4.06 -14.07
C LEU A 35 -1.46 5.02 -13.40
N GLN A 36 -2.40 5.58 -14.16
CA GLN A 36 -3.44 6.44 -13.59
C GLN A 36 -4.74 5.65 -13.38
N ILE A 37 -5.34 5.74 -12.20
CA ILE A 37 -6.72 5.30 -11.97
C ILE A 37 -7.65 6.48 -12.24
N MET A 38 -8.66 6.28 -13.07
CA MET A 38 -9.76 7.22 -13.26
C MET A 38 -11.03 6.64 -12.61
N ALA A 39 -11.19 6.90 -11.31
CA ALA A 39 -12.32 6.40 -10.54
C ALA A 39 -13.55 7.28 -10.76
N ASN A 40 -14.52 6.77 -11.52
CA ASN A 40 -15.77 7.45 -11.84
C ASN A 40 -16.96 6.66 -11.29
N LEU A 41 -17.84 7.34 -10.57
CA LEU A 41 -19.04 6.78 -9.96
C LEU A 41 -19.92 6.01 -10.96
N GLN A 42 -20.03 6.46 -12.21
CA GLN A 42 -20.88 5.84 -13.22
C GLN A 42 -20.46 4.41 -13.61
N PHE A 43 -19.17 4.09 -13.47
CA PHE A 43 -18.60 2.79 -13.85
C PHE A 43 -18.27 1.91 -12.65
N TYR A 44 -18.60 2.37 -11.44
CA TYR A 44 -18.32 1.67 -10.19
C TYR A 44 -19.53 0.81 -9.76
N GLU A 45 -19.29 -0.31 -9.07
CA GLU A 45 -20.36 -1.27 -8.70
C GLU A 45 -21.53 -0.65 -7.92
N SER A 46 -21.26 0.29 -7.00
CA SER A 46 -22.27 0.91 -6.14
C SER A 46 -21.78 2.25 -5.61
N GLU A 47 -22.69 3.21 -5.47
CA GLU A 47 -22.42 4.55 -4.94
C GLU A 47 -21.96 4.52 -3.48
N GLU A 48 -22.54 3.64 -2.66
CA GLU A 48 -22.17 3.49 -1.25
C GLU A 48 -20.72 2.99 -1.10
N LYS A 49 -20.35 1.97 -1.89
CA LYS A 49 -18.98 1.44 -1.92
C LYS A 49 -17.98 2.47 -2.43
N PHE A 50 -18.38 3.30 -3.39
CA PHE A 50 -17.54 4.37 -3.94
C PHE A 50 -17.24 5.46 -2.91
N VAL A 51 -18.26 5.92 -2.19
CA VAL A 51 -18.07 6.92 -1.12
C VAL A 51 -17.21 6.37 0.00
N LYS A 52 -17.38 5.09 0.36
CA LYS A 52 -16.56 4.42 1.38
C LYS A 52 -15.10 4.30 0.95
N ILE A 53 -14.83 3.77 -0.25
CA ILE A 53 -13.45 3.56 -0.72
C ILE A 53 -12.70 4.89 -0.87
N ILE A 54 -13.37 5.96 -1.29
CA ILE A 54 -12.73 7.28 -1.37
C ILE A 54 -12.33 7.81 0.00
N LYS A 55 -13.11 7.54 1.05
CA LYS A 55 -12.77 7.94 2.42
C LYS A 55 -11.62 7.10 2.98
N ASP A 56 -11.64 5.79 2.70
CA ASP A 56 -10.67 4.85 3.26
C ASP A 56 -9.30 4.94 2.56
N LEU A 57 -9.25 5.27 1.26
CA LEU A 57 -7.99 5.37 0.50
C LEU A 57 -7.23 6.66 0.77
N HIS A 58 -6.01 6.50 1.27
CA HIS A 58 -5.03 7.55 1.51
C HIS A 58 -3.83 7.44 0.56
N ARG A 59 -3.03 8.51 0.52
CA ARG A 59 -1.75 8.50 -0.20
C ARG A 59 -0.78 7.56 0.53
N GLY A 60 -0.12 6.67 -0.20
CA GLY A 60 0.80 5.68 0.33
C GLY A 60 0.21 4.26 0.39
N ASP A 61 -1.13 4.15 0.38
CA ASP A 61 -1.82 2.86 0.47
C ASP A 61 -1.48 1.95 -0.71
N ILE A 62 -1.39 0.64 -0.43
CA ILE A 62 -1.34 -0.38 -1.48
C ILE A 62 -2.78 -0.79 -1.79
N VAL A 63 -3.16 -0.61 -3.05
CA VAL A 63 -4.52 -0.86 -3.52
C VAL A 63 -4.50 -1.85 -4.67
N GLY A 64 -5.48 -2.76 -4.65
CA GLY A 64 -5.81 -3.64 -5.75
C GLY A 64 -6.94 -3.01 -6.57
N VAL A 65 -6.74 -2.94 -7.88
CA VAL A 65 -7.68 -2.29 -8.80
C VAL A 65 -8.14 -3.30 -9.83
N GLU A 66 -9.45 -3.53 -9.89
CA GLU A 66 -10.10 -4.33 -10.93
C GLU A 66 -10.88 -3.41 -11.86
N GLY A 67 -10.57 -3.46 -13.15
CA GLY A 67 -11.23 -2.58 -14.10
C GLY A 67 -10.77 -2.76 -15.53
N ASN A 68 -11.27 -1.85 -16.37
CA ASN A 68 -11.00 -1.84 -17.80
C ASN A 68 -9.88 -0.85 -18.14
N PRO A 69 -8.85 -1.27 -18.89
CA PRO A 69 -7.81 -0.38 -19.35
C PRO A 69 -8.38 0.62 -20.37
N THR A 70 -7.98 1.88 -20.25
CA THR A 70 -8.37 2.97 -21.14
C THR A 70 -7.18 3.91 -21.39
N LYS A 71 -7.27 4.74 -22.43
CA LYS A 71 -6.36 5.87 -22.63
C LYS A 71 -7.16 7.16 -22.51
N THR A 72 -6.66 8.10 -21.72
CA THR A 72 -7.29 9.42 -21.64
C THR A 72 -7.05 10.22 -22.91
N LYS A 73 -7.81 11.31 -23.11
CA LYS A 73 -7.63 12.24 -24.24
C LYS A 73 -6.20 12.83 -24.33
N LYS A 74 -5.46 12.84 -23.22
CA LYS A 74 -4.06 13.30 -23.14
C LYS A 74 -3.03 12.20 -23.44
N GLY A 75 -3.48 10.99 -23.78
CA GLY A 75 -2.61 9.85 -24.10
C GLY A 75 -2.05 9.09 -22.90
N GLU A 76 -2.39 9.48 -21.66
CA GLU A 76 -1.95 8.76 -20.46
C GLU A 76 -2.69 7.43 -20.34
N LEU A 77 -1.93 6.36 -20.05
CA LEU A 77 -2.47 5.04 -19.75
C LEU A 77 -3.27 5.10 -18.44
N SER A 78 -4.52 4.67 -18.49
CA SER A 78 -5.41 4.72 -17.34
C SER A 78 -6.23 3.45 -17.17
N ILE A 79 -6.71 3.20 -15.96
CA ILE A 79 -7.66 2.14 -15.68
C ILE A 79 -8.94 2.76 -15.10
N VAL A 80 -10.10 2.34 -15.61
CA VAL A 80 -11.39 2.67 -15.03
C VAL A 80 -11.80 1.52 -14.12
N PRO A 81 -11.77 1.70 -12.80
CA PRO A 81 -12.06 0.63 -11.86
C PRO A 81 -13.56 0.35 -11.81
N THR A 82 -13.94 -0.93 -11.92
CA THR A 82 -15.25 -1.41 -11.48
C THR A 82 -15.25 -1.65 -9.97
N LYS A 83 -14.09 -2.07 -9.44
CA LYS A 83 -13.88 -2.38 -8.02
C LYS A 83 -12.47 -2.01 -7.59
N MET A 84 -12.34 -1.43 -6.40
CA MET A 84 -11.07 -1.16 -5.73
C MET A 84 -11.07 -1.80 -4.34
N MET A 85 -9.94 -2.38 -3.96
CA MET A 85 -9.73 -3.01 -2.67
C MET A 85 -8.47 -2.44 -2.03
N LEU A 86 -8.59 -2.00 -0.78
CA LEU A 86 -7.44 -1.66 0.05
C LEU A 86 -6.75 -2.97 0.45
N LEU A 87 -5.51 -3.18 0.02
CA LEU A 87 -4.74 -4.39 0.32
C LEU A 87 -3.89 -4.22 1.57
N SER A 88 -3.24 -3.06 1.68
CA SER A 88 -2.44 -2.68 2.84
C SER A 88 -2.59 -1.18 3.09
N PRO A 89 -3.20 -0.76 4.22
CA PRO A 89 -3.25 0.63 4.59
C PRO A 89 -1.85 1.15 4.91
N TYR A 90 -1.54 2.34 4.43
CA TYR A 90 -0.35 3.08 4.82
C TYR A 90 -0.68 3.85 6.09
N LEU A 91 -0.39 3.23 7.23
CA LEU A 91 -0.66 3.75 8.57
C LEU A 91 0.31 4.88 8.98
N HIS A 92 1.16 5.37 8.07
CA HIS A 92 2.17 6.40 8.36
C HIS A 92 1.76 7.74 7.76
N MET A 93 1.93 8.81 8.54
CA MET A 93 2.13 10.13 7.95
C MET A 93 3.54 10.11 7.35
N VAL A 94 3.71 10.49 6.08
CA VAL A 94 5.05 10.58 5.47
C VAL A 94 5.88 11.48 6.38
N PRO A 95 6.96 10.99 7.02
CA PRO A 95 7.76 11.83 7.88
C PRO A 95 8.26 12.98 7.02
N HIS A 96 7.91 14.21 7.40
CA HIS A 96 8.76 15.32 6.98
C HIS A 96 10.13 14.99 7.55
N LEU A 97 11.14 14.87 6.68
CA LEU A 97 12.55 14.87 7.08
C LEU A 97 12.69 16.04 8.07
N HIS A 98 12.75 15.76 9.37
CA HIS A 98 13.35 16.57 10.44
C HIS A 98 12.86 16.06 11.80
N PHE A 99 13.86 15.55 12.54
CA PHE A 99 13.88 15.18 13.95
C PHE A 99 13.35 13.79 14.32
N GLY A 100 14.32 12.93 14.68
CA GLY A 100 14.09 11.74 15.49
C GLY A 100 13.45 12.15 16.81
N LEU A 101 12.15 11.93 16.90
CA LEU A 101 11.41 11.97 18.15
C LEU A 101 11.58 10.61 18.78
N LYS A 102 12.16 10.54 19.98
CA LYS A 102 12.25 9.28 20.73
C LYS A 102 10.83 8.78 20.99
N ASP A 103 10.44 7.68 20.34
CA ASP A 103 9.08 7.13 20.36
C ASP A 103 8.50 6.91 21.77
N GLN A 104 9.34 6.62 22.76
CA GLN A 104 8.92 6.53 24.16
C GLN A 104 8.31 7.85 24.70
N MET A 105 8.79 9.00 24.23
CA MET A 105 8.26 10.31 24.63
C MET A 105 6.88 10.59 24.01
N LEU A 106 6.55 9.96 22.88
CA LEU A 106 5.22 10.07 22.26
C LEU A 106 4.17 9.29 23.05
N VAL A 107 4.56 8.14 23.61
CA VAL A 107 3.69 7.38 24.54
C VAL A 107 3.43 8.18 25.82
N VAL A 108 4.48 8.78 26.39
CA VAL A 108 4.32 9.70 27.54
C VAL A 108 3.49 10.94 27.18
N GLY A 109 3.55 11.37 25.91
CA GLY A 109 2.73 12.44 25.33
C GLY A 109 1.26 12.07 25.10
N GLY A 110 0.81 10.86 25.48
CA GLY A 110 -0.58 10.43 25.41
C GLY A 110 -0.96 9.65 24.15
N LEU A 111 0.02 9.20 23.35
CA LEU A 111 -0.23 8.30 22.22
C LEU A 111 -0.05 6.84 22.65
N ASP A 112 -1.16 6.12 22.82
CA ASP A 112 -1.15 4.75 23.35
C ASP A 112 -0.45 3.74 22.43
N ARG A 113 -0.36 4.00 21.12
CA ARG A 113 0.27 3.11 20.14
C ARG A 113 1.03 3.92 19.11
N VAL A 114 2.33 3.68 19.02
CA VAL A 114 3.26 4.40 18.13
C VAL A 114 4.14 3.38 17.43
N TYR A 115 4.45 3.60 16.15
CA TYR A 115 5.45 2.80 15.45
C TYR A 115 6.21 3.69 14.45
N GLU A 116 7.49 3.38 14.26
CA GLU A 116 8.38 4.03 13.32
C GLU A 116 9.07 2.99 12.43
N VAL A 117 8.95 3.15 11.12
CA VAL A 117 9.78 2.45 10.14
C VAL A 117 10.78 3.44 9.57
N GLY A 118 12.06 3.28 9.93
CA GLY A 118 13.10 4.25 9.64
C GLY A 118 14.45 3.63 9.30
N CYS A 119 15.33 4.42 8.68
CA CYS A 119 16.72 4.03 8.45
C CYS A 119 17.53 4.30 9.72
N GLN A 120 18.22 3.27 10.19
CA GLN A 120 19.20 3.35 11.26
C GLN A 120 20.60 3.35 10.68
N PHE A 121 21.45 4.18 11.27
CA PHE A 121 22.84 4.32 10.89
C PHE A 121 23.71 3.80 12.02
N ARG A 122 24.53 2.78 11.75
CA ARG A 122 25.51 2.26 12.72
C ARG A 122 26.90 2.34 12.12
N ASN A 123 27.83 2.92 12.87
CA ASN A 123 29.23 2.98 12.48
C ASN A 123 29.93 1.67 12.87
N GLU A 124 29.46 0.57 12.29
CA GLU A 124 29.93 -0.81 12.50
C GLU A 124 30.54 -1.36 11.19
N GLY A 125 31.34 -2.42 11.28
CA GLY A 125 31.93 -3.07 10.10
C GLY A 125 30.88 -3.78 9.23
N ILE A 126 31.12 -3.84 7.91
CA ILE A 126 30.23 -4.51 6.96
C ILE A 126 30.47 -6.03 7.00
N ASP A 127 29.41 -6.81 7.16
CA ASP A 127 29.43 -8.27 6.97
C ASP A 127 28.17 -8.76 6.24
N LEU A 128 27.97 -10.08 6.15
CA LEU A 128 26.81 -10.66 5.44
C LEU A 128 25.45 -10.31 6.08
N THR A 129 25.44 -9.86 7.32
CA THR A 129 24.26 -9.55 8.14
C THR A 129 24.20 -8.10 8.63
N HIS A 130 25.31 -7.37 8.55
CA HIS A 130 25.45 -6.00 9.05
C HIS A 130 25.76 -5.03 7.90
N ASN A 131 24.82 -4.12 7.67
CA ASN A 131 25.01 -2.97 6.78
C ASN A 131 25.00 -1.68 7.63
N PRO A 132 25.89 -0.71 7.39
CA PRO A 132 25.91 0.57 8.11
C PRO A 132 24.61 1.36 8.01
N GLU A 133 23.78 1.08 7.00
CA GLU A 133 22.45 1.63 6.81
C GLU A 133 21.43 0.50 6.70
N PHE A 134 20.48 0.41 7.62
CA PHE A 134 19.45 -0.64 7.56
C PHE A 134 18.12 -0.11 8.06
N SER A 135 17.03 -0.69 7.57
CA SER A 135 15.68 -0.27 7.98
C SER A 135 15.20 -1.10 9.16
N THR A 136 14.80 -0.42 10.24
CA THR A 136 14.13 -1.05 11.40
C THR A 136 12.68 -0.64 11.45
N CYS A 137 11.86 -1.49 12.07
CA CYS A 137 10.51 -1.18 12.49
C CYS A 137 10.48 -1.26 14.02
N GLU A 138 10.24 -0.15 14.68
CA GLU A 138 10.14 -0.04 16.14
C GLU A 138 8.70 0.35 16.48
N PHE A 139 8.11 -0.27 17.50
CA PHE A 139 6.75 0.08 17.93
C PHE A 139 6.60 -0.02 19.44
N TYR A 140 5.71 0.81 19.96
CA TYR A 140 5.39 0.94 21.36
C TYR A 140 3.88 0.87 21.54
N MET A 141 3.45 0.12 22.55
CA MET A 141 2.05 -0.03 22.94
C MET A 141 1.93 0.15 24.45
N ALA A 142 1.18 1.18 24.86
CA ALA A 142 0.86 1.43 26.24
C ALA A 142 -0.02 0.28 26.79
N TYR A 143 0.20 -0.05 28.06
CA TYR A 143 -0.53 -1.09 28.78
C TYR A 143 -0.35 -2.52 28.25
N ALA A 144 0.55 -2.73 27.28
CA ALA A 144 0.92 -4.07 26.80
C ALA A 144 2.18 -4.57 27.51
N ASP A 145 2.24 -5.86 27.77
CA ASP A 145 3.44 -6.53 28.25
C ASP A 145 4.14 -7.32 27.13
N TYR A 146 5.21 -8.03 27.48
CA TYR A 146 5.96 -8.81 26.49
C TYR A 146 5.17 -9.99 25.91
N ASN A 147 4.18 -10.53 26.64
CA ASN A 147 3.34 -11.63 26.15
C ASN A 147 2.43 -11.13 25.03
N ASP A 148 1.84 -9.95 25.21
CA ASP A 148 1.03 -9.29 24.17
C ASP A 148 1.85 -9.04 22.90
N LEU A 149 3.13 -8.69 23.07
CA LEU A 149 4.07 -8.49 21.95
C LEU A 149 4.44 -9.80 21.25
N MET A 150 4.60 -10.90 22.00
CA MET A 150 4.86 -12.22 21.41
C MET A 150 3.68 -12.66 20.54
N ASP A 151 2.45 -12.56 21.04
CA ASP A 151 1.24 -12.92 20.30
C ASP A 151 1.07 -12.04 19.04
N SER A 152 1.31 -10.74 19.19
CA SER A 152 1.25 -9.80 18.07
C SER A 152 2.30 -10.09 17.00
N THR A 153 3.50 -10.47 17.41
CA THR A 153 4.61 -10.81 16.51
C THR A 153 4.33 -12.10 15.75
N GLU A 154 3.84 -13.15 16.42
CA GLU A 154 3.47 -14.40 15.78
C GLU A 154 2.37 -14.18 14.74
N LYS A 155 1.33 -13.42 15.11
CA LYS A 155 0.25 -13.08 14.19
C LYS A 155 0.75 -12.28 12.99
N LEU A 156 1.60 -11.27 13.21
CA LEU A 156 2.15 -10.46 12.14
C LEU A 156 2.97 -11.30 11.17
N LEU A 157 3.91 -12.11 11.68
CA LEU A 157 4.81 -12.92 10.85
C LEU A 157 4.05 -14.03 10.11
N SER A 158 3.09 -14.68 10.76
CA SER A 158 2.27 -15.73 10.14
C SER A 158 1.39 -15.16 9.01
N GLU A 159 0.74 -14.02 9.24
CA GLU A 159 -0.05 -13.35 8.21
C GLU A 159 0.82 -12.84 7.06
N LEU A 160 2.00 -12.29 7.36
CA LEU A 160 2.91 -11.77 6.34
C LEU A 160 3.47 -12.90 5.48
N SER A 161 3.87 -14.01 6.10
CA SER A 161 4.28 -15.23 5.40
C SER A 161 3.17 -15.77 4.49
N CYS A 162 1.94 -15.89 5.01
CA CYS A 162 0.79 -16.35 4.23
C CYS A 162 0.51 -15.42 3.03
N ARG A 163 0.52 -14.09 3.23
CA ARG A 163 0.31 -13.11 2.15
C ARG A 163 1.44 -13.12 1.13
N CYS A 164 2.70 -13.27 1.55
CA CYS A 164 3.84 -13.40 0.64
C CYS A 164 3.81 -14.70 -0.17
N ALA A 165 3.40 -15.82 0.45
CA ALA A 165 3.22 -17.09 -0.24
C ALA A 165 2.12 -16.97 -1.31
N VAL A 166 0.96 -16.38 -0.96
CA VAL A 166 -0.12 -16.09 -1.93
C VAL A 166 0.38 -15.16 -3.05
N TYR A 167 1.18 -14.15 -2.73
CA TYR A 167 1.78 -13.26 -3.72
C TYR A 167 2.76 -13.99 -4.66
N SER A 168 3.56 -14.93 -4.14
CA SER A 168 4.46 -15.76 -4.96
C SER A 168 3.71 -16.74 -5.87
N VAL A 169 2.60 -17.31 -5.40
CA VAL A 169 1.73 -18.19 -6.20
C VAL A 169 1.01 -17.40 -7.30
N THR A 170 0.52 -16.20 -7.01
CA THR A 170 -0.06 -15.32 -8.04
C THR A 170 0.98 -14.82 -9.04
N ARG A 171 2.26 -14.75 -8.66
CA ARG A 171 3.39 -14.44 -9.55
C ARG A 171 3.88 -15.62 -10.39
N GLN A 172 3.56 -16.86 -10.04
CA GLN A 172 3.90 -18.04 -10.86
C GLN A 172 2.87 -18.32 -11.98
N SER A 173 1.79 -17.54 -12.08
CA SER A 173 0.80 -17.63 -13.15
C SER A 173 0.64 -16.40 -14.08
N PRO A 174 1.71 -15.70 -14.52
CA PRO A 174 1.62 -14.79 -15.67
C PRO A 174 2.06 -15.43 -17.00
N ASP A 175 2.78 -16.57 -16.99
CA ASP A 175 3.28 -17.20 -18.22
C ASP A 175 2.41 -18.37 -18.69
N LEU A 176 1.24 -18.03 -19.25
CA LEU A 176 0.62 -18.91 -20.24
C LEU A 176 -0.20 -18.07 -21.23
N LYS A 177 0.53 -17.41 -22.13
CA LYS A 177 0.00 -17.09 -23.46
C LYS A 177 1.05 -17.30 -24.55
N THR A 178 0.75 -18.30 -25.38
CA THR A 178 0.93 -18.38 -26.84
C THR A 178 2.25 -18.97 -27.35
N THR A 179 2.15 -20.15 -27.96
CA THR A 179 2.89 -20.50 -29.19
C THR A 179 1.96 -21.39 -30.03
N VAL A 180 1.66 -20.86 -31.23
CA VAL A 180 0.87 -21.37 -32.39
C VAL A 180 -0.58 -21.82 -32.20
#